data_AF-A0A7J7C7N3-F1
#
_entry.id   AF-A0A7J7C7N3-F1
#
_cell.length_a   1.000
_cell.length_b   1.000
_cell.length_c   1.000
_cell.angle_alpha   90.00
_cell.angle_beta   90.00
_cell.angle_gamma   90.00
#
_symmetry.space_group_name_H-M   'P 1'
#
loop_
_entity.id
_entity.type
_entity.pdbx_description
1 polymer ?
#
loop_
_entity_poly.entity_id
_entity_poly.type
_entity_poly.pdbx_seq_one_letter_code
_entity_poly.pdbx_strand_id
1 'polypeptide(L)'
;MAAPDQLFYLRNNFYLGAYQAAINNSDLSPEDAVERDCLVYRSYIALGSYQLVINEIDSSTATPFLAVKFLALYFSSPDNWESTISSLKEWLNDSAIGSNPI
;
A
#
# COMPACT_ATOMS: atom_id res chain seq x y z
N MET A 1 1.07 -30.57 3.51
CA MET A 1 0.77 -29.59 4.58
C MET A 1 0.75 -28.22 3.94
N ALA A 2 -0.33 -27.44 4.14
CA ALA A 2 -0.28 -26.01 3.81
C ALA A 2 0.80 -25.38 4.70
N ALA A 3 1.77 -24.70 4.10
CA ALA A 3 2.75 -23.94 4.86
C ALA A 3 2.02 -22.90 5.74
N PRO A 4 2.53 -22.60 6.95
CA PRO A 4 1.95 -21.52 7.75
C PRO A 4 1.97 -20.23 6.93
N ASP A 5 0.80 -19.59 6.76
CA ASP A 5 0.65 -18.30 6.07
C ASP A 5 1.50 -17.26 6.81
N GLN A 6 2.67 -16.96 6.28
CA GLN A 6 3.63 -16.08 6.95
C GLN A 6 3.08 -14.65 7.05
N LEU A 7 2.23 -14.26 6.09
CA LEU A 7 1.49 -13.00 6.08
C LEU A 7 0.44 -12.89 7.18
N PHE A 8 0.01 -14.00 7.80
CA PHE A 8 -1.06 -13.99 8.80
C PHE A 8 -0.72 -13.08 9.97
N TYR A 9 0.50 -13.19 10.48
CA TYR A 9 0.97 -12.38 11.61
C TYR A 9 1.06 -10.89 11.23
N LEU A 10 1.51 -10.61 10.00
CA LEU A 10 1.61 -9.25 9.48
C LEU A 10 0.23 -8.60 9.33
N ARG A 11 -0.73 -9.32 8.71
CA ARG A 11 -2.13 -8.90 8.57
C ARG A 11 -2.77 -8.69 9.93
N ASN A 12 -2.58 -9.62 10.86
CA ASN A 12 -3.11 -9.51 12.21
C ASN A 12 -2.61 -8.24 12.92
N ASN A 13 -1.31 -7.96 12.88
CA ASN A 13 -0.76 -6.73 13.47
C ASN A 13 -1.31 -5.47 12.81
N PHE A 14 -1.44 -5.47 11.49
CA PHE A 14 -2.04 -4.34 10.76
C PHE A 14 -3.50 -4.08 11.19
N TYR A 15 -4.34 -5.12 11.25
CA TYR A 15 -5.75 -4.98 11.63
C TYR A 15 -5.94 -4.64 13.11
N LEU A 16 -5.01 -5.01 13.98
CA LEU A 16 -5.00 -4.62 15.39
C LEU A 16 -4.49 -3.19 15.63
N GLY A 17 -4.03 -2.50 14.59
CA GLY A 17 -3.42 -1.17 14.72
C GLY A 17 -1.98 -1.20 15.26
N ALA A 18 -1.37 -2.37 15.37
CA ALA A 18 0.03 -2.55 15.74
C ALA A 18 0.96 -2.33 14.53
N TYR A 19 0.86 -1.15 13.89
CA TYR A 19 1.55 -0.82 12.64
C TYR A 19 3.07 -0.90 12.75
N GLN A 20 3.64 -0.47 13.89
CA GLN A 20 5.08 -0.57 14.12
C GLN A 20 5.52 -2.03 14.26
N ALA A 21 4.74 -2.89 14.91
CA ALA A 21 5.01 -4.32 14.96
C ALA A 21 4.91 -4.97 13.57
N ALA A 22 3.94 -4.57 12.75
CA ALA A 22 3.82 -5.03 11.36
C ALA A 22 5.08 -4.69 10.55
N ILE A 23 5.58 -3.46 10.65
CA ILE A 23 6.82 -3.03 9.98
C ILE A 23 8.03 -3.86 10.44
N ASN A 24 8.19 -4.10 11.74
CA ASN A 24 9.30 -4.91 12.26
C ASN A 24 9.21 -6.39 11.83
N ASN A 25 8.01 -6.91 11.62
CA ASN A 25 7.78 -8.30 11.21
C ASN A 25 7.65 -8.43 9.68
N SER A 26 8.22 -7.49 8.93
CA SER A 26 8.29 -7.54 7.47
C SER A 26 9.43 -8.42 6.93
N ASP A 27 10.29 -8.97 7.80
CA ASP A 27 11.36 -9.90 7.39
C ASP A 27 10.80 -11.32 7.12
N LEU A 28 9.88 -11.41 6.15
CA LEU A 28 9.21 -12.65 5.72
C LEU A 28 9.67 -13.04 4.32
N SER A 29 9.49 -14.33 3.97
CA SER A 29 9.86 -14.92 2.67
C SER A 29 9.42 -14.06 1.47
N PRO A 30 10.22 -14.05 0.38
CA PRO A 30 9.94 -13.26 -0.81
C PRO A 30 8.76 -13.78 -1.65
N GLU A 31 8.17 -14.93 -1.28
CA GLU A 31 7.04 -15.54 -1.99
C GLU A 31 5.83 -14.59 -2.09
N ASP A 32 5.64 -13.71 -1.09
CA ASP A 32 4.56 -12.71 -1.07
C ASP A 32 5.08 -11.28 -0.90
N ALA A 33 6.24 -10.95 -1.50
CA ALA A 33 6.88 -9.65 -1.34
C ALA A 33 5.94 -8.47 -1.66
N VAL A 34 5.09 -8.59 -2.69
CA VAL A 34 4.15 -7.53 -3.11
C VAL A 34 3.09 -7.26 -2.04
N GLU A 35 2.47 -8.31 -1.48
CA GLU A 35 1.44 -8.16 -0.45
C GLU A 35 2.04 -7.66 0.87
N ARG A 36 3.20 -8.19 1.24
CA ARG A 36 3.96 -7.73 2.40
C ARG A 36 4.25 -6.23 2.31
N ASP A 37 4.86 -5.80 1.21
CA ASP A 37 5.27 -4.41 1.03
C ASP A 37 4.04 -3.48 1.00
N CYS A 38 2.93 -3.92 0.40
CA CYS A 38 1.66 -3.20 0.46
C CYS A 38 1.17 -2.99 1.91
N LEU A 39 1.21 -4.02 2.75
CA LEU A 39 0.82 -3.93 4.17
C LEU A 39 1.77 -3.04 4.97
N VAL A 40 3.07 -3.09 4.68
CA VAL A 40 4.09 -2.23 5.31
C VAL A 40 3.86 -0.77 4.93
N TYR A 41 3.67 -0.44 3.65
CA TYR A 41 3.38 0.91 3.21
C TYR A 41 2.05 1.43 3.78
N ARG A 42 1.00 0.60 3.84
CA ARG A 42 -0.25 0.97 4.52
C ARG A 42 -0.04 1.24 6.02
N SER A 43 0.86 0.50 6.67
CA SER A 43 1.24 0.74 8.06
C SER A 43 1.94 2.09 8.22
N TYR A 44 2.83 2.47 7.30
CA TYR A 44 3.46 3.79 7.28
C TYR A 44 2.45 4.92 7.09
N ILE A 45 1.46 4.75 6.20
CA ILE A 45 0.34 5.71 6.05
C ILE A 45 -0.41 5.85 7.37
N ALA A 46 -0.75 4.73 8.03
CA ALA A 46 -1.48 4.77 9.30
C ALA A 46 -0.69 5.44 10.43
N LEU A 47 0.64 5.41 10.38
CA LEU A 47 1.54 6.14 11.30
C LEU A 47 1.76 7.62 10.90
N GLY A 48 1.15 8.10 9.81
CA GLY A 48 1.29 9.47 9.33
C GLY A 48 2.54 9.73 8.48
N SER A 49 3.29 8.68 8.11
CA SER A 49 4.50 8.78 7.29
C SER A 49 4.18 8.73 5.79
N TYR A 50 3.30 9.62 5.33
CA TYR A 50 2.83 9.65 3.93
C TYR A 50 3.97 9.96 2.94
N GLN A 51 4.85 10.90 3.28
CA GLN A 51 5.94 11.34 2.41
C GLN A 51 6.92 10.22 2.07
N LEU A 52 7.17 9.30 3.00
CA LEU A 52 8.03 8.14 2.80
C LEU A 52 7.42 7.23 1.72
N VAL A 53 6.13 6.92 1.84
CA VAL A 53 5.41 6.07 0.89
C VAL A 53 5.35 6.70 -0.50
N ILE A 54 5.19 8.02 -0.58
CA ILE A 54 5.15 8.76 -1.85
C ILE A 54 6.50 8.71 -2.56
N ASN A 55 7.60 8.78 -1.80
CA ASN A 55 8.96 8.77 -2.34
C ASN A 55 9.45 7.36 -2.69
N GLU A 56 9.12 6.35 -1.87
CA GLU A 56 9.55 4.96 -2.08
C GLU A 56 8.81 4.27 -3.23
N ILE A 57 7.54 4.61 -3.46
CA ILE A 57 6.75 3.98 -4.53
C ILE A 57 6.96 4.73 -5.85
N ASP A 58 7.65 4.09 -6.79
CA ASP A 58 7.81 4.60 -8.15
C ASP A 58 6.54 4.37 -9.01
N SER A 59 6.28 5.26 -9.97
CA SER A 59 5.14 5.21 -10.90
C SER A 59 5.12 3.97 -11.81
N SER A 60 6.24 3.24 -11.92
CA SER A 60 6.38 2.03 -12.74
C SER A 60 6.16 0.72 -11.96
N THR A 61 5.69 0.82 -10.70
CA THR A 61 5.45 -0.34 -9.84
C THR A 61 4.08 -1.00 -10.08
N ALA A 62 3.91 -2.21 -9.55
CA ALA A 62 2.67 -2.97 -9.67
C ALA A 62 1.45 -2.14 -9.21
N THR A 63 0.30 -2.34 -9.88
CA THR A 63 -1.01 -1.74 -9.57
C THR A 63 -1.31 -1.58 -8.07
N PRO A 64 -1.08 -2.58 -7.19
CA PRO A 64 -1.30 -2.42 -5.75
C PRO A 64 -0.46 -1.32 -5.09
N PHE A 65 0.79 -1.10 -5.51
CA PHE A 65 1.65 -0.05 -4.96
C PHE A 65 1.18 1.35 -5.36
N LEU A 66 0.78 1.51 -6.63
CA LEU A 66 0.22 2.77 -7.12
C LEU A 66 -1.01 3.18 -6.28
N ALA A 67 -1.89 2.24 -5.97
CA ALA A 67 -3.05 2.49 -5.11
C ALA A 67 -2.65 2.99 -3.70
N VAL A 68 -1.60 2.42 -3.11
CA VAL A 68 -1.09 2.84 -1.80
C VAL A 68 -0.44 4.24 -1.87
N LYS A 69 0.28 4.56 -2.95
CA LYS A 69 0.82 5.90 -3.19
C LYS A 69 -0.30 6.96 -3.30
N PHE A 70 -1.36 6.66 -4.05
CA PHE A 70 -2.52 7.55 -4.14
C PHE A 70 -3.20 7.77 -2.79
N LEU A 71 -3.34 6.70 -2.00
CA LEU A 71 -3.86 6.80 -0.64
C LEU A 71 -3.00 7.73 0.22
N ALA A 72 -1.67 7.59 0.15
CA ALA A 72 -0.74 8.46 0.86
C ALA A 72 -0.85 9.93 0.40
N LEU A 73 -0.94 10.18 -0.90
CA LEU A 73 -1.15 11.53 -1.46
C LEU A 73 -2.45 12.15 -0.96
N TYR A 74 -3.54 11.38 -0.93
CA TYR A 74 -4.84 11.81 -0.45
C TYR A 74 -4.78 12.25 1.03
N PHE A 75 -4.14 11.45 1.89
CA PHE A 75 -4.01 11.79 3.31
C PHE A 75 -2.96 12.88 3.59
N SER A 76 -1.95 13.03 2.73
CA SER A 76 -0.90 14.04 2.90
C SER A 76 -1.35 15.46 2.59
N SER A 77 -2.45 15.65 1.86
CA SER A 77 -2.91 16.98 1.42
C SER A 77 -4.42 17.10 1.54
N PRO A 78 -4.94 17.44 2.74
CA PRO A 78 -6.36 17.60 2.97
C PRO A 78 -6.99 18.75 2.17
N ASP A 79 -6.21 19.71 1.68
CA ASP A 79 -6.67 20.82 0.83
C ASP A 79 -6.77 20.45 -0.66
N ASN A 80 -6.05 19.41 -1.12
CA ASN A 80 -5.97 19.02 -2.53
C ASN A 80 -6.69 17.70 -2.84
N TRP A 81 -7.45 17.17 -1.89
CA TRP A 81 -8.12 15.88 -1.99
C TRP A 81 -9.04 15.76 -3.22
N GLU A 82 -9.74 16.82 -3.62
CA GLU A 82 -10.60 16.84 -4.83
C GLU A 82 -9.81 16.68 -6.12
N SER A 83 -8.65 17.36 -6.22
CA SER A 83 -7.74 17.24 -7.35
C SER A 83 -7.14 15.83 -7.41
N THR A 84 -6.74 15.27 -6.27
CA THR A 84 -6.23 13.89 -6.18
C THR A 84 -7.29 12.87 -6.59
N ILE A 85 -8.54 13.03 -6.15
CA ILE A 85 -9.65 12.18 -6.57
C ILE A 85 -9.94 12.31 -8.07
N SER A 86 -9.87 13.52 -8.63
CA SER A 86 -10.09 13.73 -10.06
C SER A 86 -9.01 13.04 -10.89
N SER A 87 -7.74 13.19 -10.53
CA SER A 87 -6.64 12.46 -11.17
C SER A 87 -6.76 10.94 -11.00
N LEU A 88 -7.24 10.45 -9.85
CA LEU A 88 -7.51 9.03 -9.63
C LEU A 88 -8.61 8.51 -10.55
N LYS A 89 -9.70 9.27 -10.73
CA LYS A 89 -10.79 8.90 -11.66
C LYS A 89 -10.30 8.85 -13.10
N GLU A 90 -9.44 9.77 -13.51
CA GLU A 90 -8.82 9.73 -14.84
C GLU A 90 -7.91 8.51 -15.00
N TRP A 91 -7.10 8.18 -13.99
CA TRP A 91 -6.26 6.98 -13.99
C TRP A 91 -7.06 5.68 -14.00
N LEU A 92 -8.18 5.62 -13.27
CA LEU A 92 -9.08 4.46 -13.27
C LEU A 92 -9.86 4.30 -14.58
N ASN A 93 -10.03 5.40 -15.33
CA ASN A 93 -10.63 5.38 -16.65
C ASN A 93 -9.65 4.87 -17.72
N ASP A 94 -8.37 4.76 -17.39
CA ASP A 94 -7.38 4.11 -18.23
C ASP A 94 -7.50 2.58 -18.13
N SER A 95 -7.87 1.94 -19.26
CA SER A 95 -8.10 0.50 -19.34
C SER A 95 -6.87 -0.35 -18.97
N ALA A 96 -5.65 0.20 -18.97
CA ALA A 96 -4.45 -0.52 -18.54
C ALA A 96 -4.33 -0.63 -17.01
N ILE A 97 -4.94 0.30 -16.26
CA ILE A 97 -4.92 0.31 -14.78
C ILE A 97 -6.18 -0.36 -14.21
N GLY A 98 -7.32 -0.24 -14.89
CA GLY A 98 -8.59 -0.87 -14.47
C GLY A 98 -8.59 -2.40 -14.60
N SER A 99 -7.78 -2.95 -15.50
CA SER A 99 -7.61 -4.39 -15.64
C SER A 99 -6.50 -4.84 -14.70
N ASN A 100 -6.83 -5.14 -13.44
CA ASN A 100 -5.91 -5.80 -12.51
C ASN A 100 -5.79 -7.27 -12.98
N PRO A 101 -4.73 -7.67 -13.71
CA PRO A 101 -4.56 -9.08 -14.01
C PRO A 101 -4.18 -9.73 -12.67
N ILE A 102 -5.09 -10.57 -12.17
CA ILE A 102 -4.89 -11.41 -10.99
C ILE A 102 -3.76 -12.41 -11.19
#